data_AF-A0A0C1N4J0-F1
#
_entry.id   AF-A0A0C1N4J0-F1
#
_cell.length_a   1.000
_cell.length_b   1.000
_cell.length_c   1.000
_cell.angle_alpha   90.00
_cell.angle_beta   90.00
_cell.angle_gamma   90.00
#
_symmetry.space_group_name_H-M   'P 1'
#
loop_
_entity.id
_entity.type
_entity.pdbx_description
1 polymer ?
#
loop_
_entity_poly.entity_id
_entity_poly.type
_entity_poly.pdbx_seq_one_letter_code
_entity_poly.pdbx_strand_id
1 'polypeptide(L)'
;MINIFTKISLSTFVFANITTLLVLQTVTAKQLQTKKQMNQAIPRNSELRIYPANNNLPESRLIPLDRVTKKFRNIQITEAKLTTYQEFAAKMGLYKSSISTNRMVWIVTYFVQGELRMSKGRSICTDRAKIVEVIDAETGDSFGRAIHCPQENEIDFMAIPKIF
;
A
#
# COMPACT_ATOMS: atom_id res chain seq x y z
N MET A 1 -16.69 4.28 57.03
CA MET A 1 -17.95 3.50 56.99
C MET A 1 -18.76 4.05 55.83
N ILE A 2 -18.94 3.22 54.81
CA ILE A 2 -19.49 3.56 53.49
C ILE A 2 -21.02 3.51 53.58
N ASN A 3 -21.72 4.52 53.04
CA ASN A 3 -23.12 4.41 52.66
C ASN A 3 -23.32 5.16 51.33
N ILE A 4 -23.28 4.39 50.24
CA ILE A 4 -23.59 4.83 48.89
C ILE A 4 -25.11 4.66 48.72
N PHE A 5 -25.85 5.76 48.62
CA PHE A 5 -27.27 5.72 48.26
C PHE A 5 -27.41 5.83 46.75
N THR A 6 -27.68 4.69 46.11
CA THR A 6 -28.01 4.58 44.69
C THR A 6 -29.42 5.12 44.45
N LYS A 7 -29.55 6.25 43.74
CA LYS A 7 -30.84 6.70 43.18
C LYS A 7 -31.00 6.16 41.77
N ILE A 8 -31.83 5.14 41.61
CA ILE A 8 -32.29 4.65 40.31
C ILE A 8 -33.44 5.57 39.87
N SER A 9 -33.22 6.35 38.82
CA SER A 9 -34.28 7.13 38.17
C SER A 9 -34.88 6.30 37.04
N LEU A 10 -36.08 5.78 37.25
CA LEU A 10 -36.87 5.09 36.23
C LEU A 10 -37.64 6.14 35.42
N SER A 11 -37.24 6.39 34.17
CA SER A 11 -38.00 7.25 33.26
C SER A 11 -38.94 6.38 32.43
N THR A 12 -40.23 6.35 32.80
CA THR A 12 -41.30 5.77 31.99
C THR A 12 -41.68 6.73 30.87
N PHE A 13 -41.36 6.38 29.62
CA PHE A 13 -41.94 7.04 28.45
C PHE A 13 -43.18 6.27 27.99
N VAL A 14 -44.35 6.91 28.08
CA VAL A 14 -45.60 6.46 27.48
C VAL A 14 -45.58 6.89 26.01
N PHE A 15 -45.42 5.95 25.08
CA PHE A 15 -45.60 6.23 23.66
C PHE A 15 -47.02 5.85 23.24
N ALA A 16 -47.80 6.88 22.94
CA ALA A 16 -49.10 6.79 22.30
C ALA A 16 -48.95 6.20 20.88
N ASN A 17 -49.92 5.37 20.50
CA ASN A 17 -50.01 4.71 19.21
C ASN A 17 -50.00 5.72 18.05
N ILE A 18 -49.01 5.63 17.16
CA ILE A 18 -49.04 6.31 15.86
C ILE A 18 -48.89 5.24 14.77
N THR A 19 -50.02 4.86 14.19
CA THR A 19 -50.12 4.04 12.98
C THR A 19 -49.48 4.79 11.83
N THR A 20 -48.27 4.38 11.44
CA THR A 20 -47.60 4.93 10.26
C THR A 20 -47.85 3.99 9.08
N LEU A 21 -48.70 4.44 8.16
CA LEU A 21 -49.04 3.76 6.91
C LEU A 21 -47.78 3.74 6.01
N LEU A 22 -47.23 2.55 5.74
CA LEU A 22 -46.14 2.37 4.78
C LEU A 22 -46.69 2.45 3.35
N VAL A 23 -46.46 3.58 2.67
CA VAL A 23 -46.67 3.72 1.23
C VAL A 23 -45.45 3.16 0.51
N LEU A 24 -45.59 1.96 -0.06
CA LEU A 24 -44.59 1.31 -0.90
C LEU A 24 -44.53 2.03 -2.26
N GLN A 25 -43.48 2.81 -2.52
CA GLN A 25 -43.20 3.34 -3.86
C GLN A 25 -42.44 2.29 -4.68
N THR A 26 -43.13 1.64 -5.61
CA THR A 26 -42.52 0.77 -6.61
C THR A 26 -41.97 1.63 -7.76
N VAL A 27 -40.68 1.93 -7.72
CA VAL A 27 -39.98 2.51 -8.89
C VAL A 27 -39.60 1.36 -9.83
N THR A 28 -40.39 1.19 -10.88
CA THR A 28 -40.12 0.20 -11.94
C THR A 28 -38.96 0.68 -12.81
N ALA A 29 -37.72 0.34 -12.43
CA ALA A 29 -36.55 0.55 -13.27
C ALA A 29 -36.57 -0.44 -14.44
N LYS A 30 -36.69 0.08 -15.68
CA LYS A 30 -36.54 -0.72 -16.90
C LYS A 30 -35.17 -1.41 -16.90
N GLN A 31 -35.19 -2.74 -16.97
CA GLN A 31 -34.00 -3.58 -17.01
C GLN A 31 -33.26 -3.36 -18.35
N LEU A 32 -32.17 -2.58 -18.32
CA LEU A 32 -31.28 -2.44 -19.46
C LEU A 32 -30.51 -3.75 -19.62
N GLN A 33 -30.76 -4.47 -20.71
CA GLN A 33 -30.08 -5.73 -21.03
C GLN A 33 -28.56 -5.48 -21.06
N THR A 34 -27.89 -5.97 -20.02
CA THR A 34 -26.43 -5.94 -19.95
C THR A 34 -25.92 -6.93 -20.97
N LYS A 35 -25.21 -6.41 -22.00
CA LYS A 35 -24.46 -7.21 -22.96
C LYS A 35 -23.67 -8.30 -22.22
N LYS A 36 -23.87 -9.54 -22.67
CA LYS A 36 -23.13 -10.75 -22.30
C LYS A 36 -21.64 -10.41 -22.09
N GLN A 37 -21.20 -10.38 -20.83
CA GLN A 37 -19.79 -10.24 -20.50
C GLN A 37 -19.05 -11.41 -21.15
N MET A 38 -18.18 -11.08 -22.09
CA MET A 38 -17.21 -11.98 -22.67
C MET A 38 -16.39 -12.55 -21.50
N ASN A 39 -16.34 -13.89 -21.39
CA ASN A 39 -15.50 -14.59 -20.42
C ASN A 39 -14.04 -14.20 -20.66
N GLN A 40 -13.58 -13.12 -20.02
CA GLN A 40 -12.17 -12.86 -19.86
C GLN A 40 -11.65 -13.97 -18.95
N ALA A 41 -10.72 -14.77 -19.48
CA ALA A 41 -10.02 -15.77 -18.70
C ALA A 41 -9.43 -15.09 -17.46
N ILE A 42 -9.86 -15.50 -16.27
CA ILE A 42 -9.26 -15.09 -15.01
C ILE A 42 -7.80 -15.56 -15.07
N PRO A 43 -6.79 -14.66 -15.06
CA PRO A 43 -5.41 -15.08 -15.06
C PRO A 43 -5.15 -15.95 -13.84
N ARG A 44 -4.68 -17.19 -14.06
CA ARG A 44 -4.52 -18.29 -13.09
C ARG A 44 -3.61 -17.99 -11.86
N ASN A 45 -3.16 -16.76 -11.65
CA ASN A 45 -2.21 -16.36 -10.59
C ASN A 45 -2.54 -15.01 -9.93
N SER A 46 -3.82 -14.58 -9.88
CA SER A 46 -4.21 -13.34 -9.19
C SER A 46 -4.65 -13.56 -7.75
N GLU A 47 -4.09 -14.52 -7.02
CA GLU A 47 -4.39 -14.67 -5.60
C GLU A 47 -3.79 -13.46 -4.86
N LEU A 48 -4.67 -12.63 -4.30
CA LEU A 48 -4.27 -11.44 -3.56
C LEU A 48 -3.49 -11.91 -2.32
N ARG A 49 -2.17 -11.72 -2.33
CA ARG A 49 -1.33 -12.05 -1.19
C ARG A 49 -1.58 -11.05 -0.06
N ILE A 50 -2.01 -11.57 1.09
CA ILE A 50 -2.30 -10.79 2.31
C ILE A 50 -1.10 -10.89 3.26
N TYR A 51 -0.66 -9.76 3.81
CA TYR A 51 0.47 -9.66 4.74
C TYR A 51 -0.03 -9.24 6.14
N PRO A 52 -0.21 -10.19 7.08
CA PRO A 52 -0.68 -9.90 8.43
C PRO A 52 0.42 -9.22 9.27
N ALA A 53 0.03 -8.58 10.38
CA ALA A 53 0.97 -7.96 11.31
C ALA A 53 2.03 -8.96 11.81
N ASN A 54 3.27 -8.50 11.94
CA ASN A 54 4.40 -9.29 12.45
C ASN A 54 5.28 -8.49 13.43
N ASN A 55 4.85 -7.30 13.85
CA ASN A 55 5.54 -6.49 14.85
C ASN A 55 5.63 -7.14 16.24
N ASN A 56 4.82 -8.17 16.51
CA ASN A 56 4.86 -8.96 17.73
C ASN A 56 5.76 -10.21 17.61
N LEU A 57 6.34 -10.48 16.43
CA LEU A 57 7.24 -11.62 16.25
C LEU A 57 8.64 -11.28 16.79
N PRO A 58 9.41 -12.29 17.27
CA PRO A 58 10.79 -12.08 17.66
C PRO A 58 11.64 -11.67 16.45
N GLU A 59 12.69 -10.89 16.68
CA GLU A 59 13.59 -10.39 15.64
C GLU A 59 14.21 -11.51 14.77
N SER A 60 14.40 -12.71 15.34
CA SER A 60 14.90 -13.89 14.62
C SER A 60 13.99 -14.37 13.47
N ARG A 61 12.72 -13.93 13.45
CA ARG A 61 11.77 -14.19 12.35
C ARG A 61 11.87 -13.15 11.24
N LEU A 62 12.57 -12.04 11.48
CA LEU A 62 12.78 -11.00 10.50
C LEU A 62 14.05 -11.30 9.69
N ILE A 63 14.02 -10.98 8.40
CA ILE A 63 15.22 -11.02 7.57
C ILE A 63 16.21 -9.96 8.07
N PRO A 64 17.47 -10.34 8.29
CA PRO A 64 18.49 -9.40 8.72
C PRO A 64 18.88 -8.46 7.57
N LEU A 65 19.44 -7.30 7.92
CA LEU A 65 19.77 -6.25 6.96
C LEU A 65 20.74 -6.73 5.87
N ASP A 66 21.74 -7.55 6.22
CA ASP A 66 22.70 -8.12 5.26
C ASP A 66 21.99 -8.92 4.15
N ARG A 67 20.92 -9.65 4.48
CA ARG A 67 20.12 -10.39 3.50
C ARG A 67 19.31 -9.46 2.59
N VAL A 68 18.83 -8.34 3.14
CA VAL A 68 18.13 -7.31 2.36
C VAL A 68 19.09 -6.65 1.38
N THR A 69 20.29 -6.30 1.82
CA THR A 69 21.24 -5.52 1.01
C THR A 69 22.02 -6.37 0.00
N LYS A 70 22.22 -7.67 0.27
CA LYS A 70 22.92 -8.61 -0.63
C LYS A 70 22.28 -8.73 -2.02
N LYS A 71 21.00 -8.37 -2.16
CA LYS A 71 20.28 -8.41 -3.45
C LYS A 71 20.74 -7.33 -4.42
N PHE A 72 21.41 -6.28 -3.95
CA PHE A 72 21.76 -5.15 -4.78
C PHE A 72 23.23 -5.21 -5.23
N ARG A 73 23.45 -5.03 -6.53
CA ARG A 73 24.79 -4.94 -7.15
C ARG A 73 24.97 -3.54 -7.72
N ASN A 74 26.18 -2.98 -7.65
CA ASN A 74 26.53 -1.66 -8.19
C ASN A 74 25.66 -0.51 -7.62
N ILE A 75 25.34 -0.59 -6.33
CA ILE A 75 24.61 0.46 -5.63
C ILE A 75 25.43 1.01 -4.47
N GLN A 76 25.08 2.22 -4.06
CA GLN A 76 25.53 2.84 -2.83
C GLN A 76 24.33 3.00 -1.90
N ILE A 77 24.23 2.15 -0.87
CA ILE A 77 23.20 2.27 0.16
C ILE A 77 23.52 3.48 1.03
N THR A 78 22.51 4.32 1.26
CA THR A 78 22.65 5.52 2.10
C THR A 78 21.80 5.46 3.35
N GLU A 79 20.72 4.69 3.34
CA GLU A 79 19.89 4.48 4.51
C GLU A 79 19.23 3.09 4.44
N ALA A 80 19.15 2.41 5.57
CA ALA A 80 18.28 1.27 5.74
C ALA A 80 17.63 1.34 7.12
N LYS A 81 16.30 1.33 7.14
CA LYS A 81 15.52 1.48 8.37
C LYS A 81 14.44 0.41 8.47
N LEU A 82 14.40 -0.27 9.61
CA LEU A 82 13.28 -1.14 9.98
C LEU A 82 12.18 -0.30 10.63
N THR A 83 10.95 -0.44 10.15
CA THR A 83 9.79 0.36 10.61
C THR A 83 8.49 -0.39 10.34
N THR A 84 7.36 0.16 10.76
CA THR A 84 6.04 -0.35 10.41
C THR A 84 5.58 0.18 9.05
N TYR A 85 4.74 -0.58 8.35
CA TYR A 85 4.15 -0.17 7.09
C TYR A 85 3.26 1.07 7.27
N GLN A 86 2.63 1.25 8.43
CA GLN A 86 1.87 2.45 8.77
C GLN A 86 2.74 3.71 8.76
N GLU A 87 3.89 3.68 9.42
CA GLU A 87 4.83 4.82 9.44
C GLU A 87 5.33 5.17 8.03
N PHE A 88 5.58 4.15 7.21
CA PHE A 88 5.91 4.34 5.79
C PHE A 88 4.74 4.98 5.02
N ALA A 89 3.55 4.38 5.11
CA ALA A 89 2.36 4.78 4.38
C ALA A 89 1.94 6.22 4.71
N ALA A 90 2.05 6.61 5.98
CA ALA A 90 1.75 7.97 6.45
C ALA A 90 2.68 9.02 5.82
N LYS A 91 3.95 8.69 5.55
CA LYS A 91 4.90 9.62 4.93
C LYS A 91 4.74 9.72 3.42
N MET A 92 4.45 8.60 2.77
CA MET A 92 4.45 8.52 1.30
C MET A 92 3.05 8.65 0.67
N GLY A 93 1.99 8.64 1.48
CA GLY A 93 0.60 8.62 0.98
C GLY A 93 0.24 7.31 0.28
N LEU A 94 1.02 6.25 0.48
CA LEU A 94 0.85 4.96 -0.18
C LEU A 94 0.20 3.96 0.77
N TYR A 95 -1.07 3.65 0.56
CA TYR A 95 -1.78 2.61 1.31
C TYR A 95 -2.13 1.43 0.41
N LYS A 96 -1.90 0.22 0.93
CA LYS A 96 -2.33 -1.03 0.29
C LYS A 96 -3.12 -1.83 1.33
N SER A 97 -4.39 -2.08 1.05
CA SER A 97 -5.28 -2.82 1.96
C SER A 97 -4.84 -4.26 2.22
N SER A 98 -4.04 -4.84 1.33
CA SER A 98 -3.48 -6.18 1.50
C SER A 98 -2.29 -6.26 2.45
N ILE A 99 -1.79 -5.13 2.96
CA ILE A 99 -0.67 -5.07 3.89
C ILE A 99 -1.14 -4.49 5.22
N SER A 100 -0.97 -5.24 6.30
CA SER A 100 -1.30 -4.75 7.65
C SER A 100 -0.47 -3.50 8.00
N THR A 101 -1.10 -2.53 8.66
CA THR A 101 -0.43 -1.32 9.17
C THR A 101 0.73 -1.65 10.12
N ASN A 102 0.57 -2.70 10.92
CA ASN A 102 1.57 -3.18 11.88
C ASN A 102 2.55 -4.20 11.27
N ARG A 103 2.63 -4.29 9.95
CA ARG A 103 3.63 -5.11 9.25
C ARG A 103 4.98 -4.40 9.33
N MET A 104 6.00 -5.10 9.79
CA MET A 104 7.40 -4.66 9.77
C MET A 104 7.93 -4.72 8.35
N VAL A 105 8.56 -3.64 7.92
CA VAL A 105 9.16 -3.48 6.61
C VAL A 105 10.54 -2.83 6.73
N TRP A 106 11.44 -3.22 5.84
CA TRP A 106 12.68 -2.51 5.58
C TRP A 106 12.42 -1.43 4.54
N ILE A 107 12.78 -0.19 4.87
CA ILE A 107 12.93 0.89 3.89
C ILE A 107 14.41 1.00 3.59
N VAL A 108 14.78 0.81 2.32
CA VAL A 108 16.17 0.94 1.88
C VAL A 108 16.27 2.05 0.86
N THR A 109 17.09 3.04 1.16
CA THR A 109 17.44 4.13 0.24
C THR A 109 18.83 3.89 -0.31
N TYR A 110 18.96 3.94 -1.62
CA TYR A 110 20.23 3.73 -2.30
C TYR A 110 20.34 4.49 -3.61
N PHE A 111 21.57 4.70 -4.05
CA PHE A 111 21.89 5.23 -5.38
C PHE A 111 22.37 4.11 -6.29
N VAL A 112 21.88 4.09 -7.52
CA VAL A 112 22.41 3.23 -8.58
C VAL A 112 23.55 3.98 -9.27
N GLN A 113 24.70 3.32 -9.41
CA GLN A 113 25.80 3.86 -10.19
C GLN A 113 25.60 3.53 -11.67
N GLY A 114 25.70 4.53 -12.54
CA GLY A 114 25.45 4.41 -13.96
C GLY A 114 23.97 4.37 -14.33
N GLU A 115 23.73 3.96 -15.56
CA GLU A 115 22.42 4.01 -16.20
C GLU A 115 21.42 3.03 -15.58
N LEU A 116 20.25 3.54 -15.17
CA LEU A 116 19.15 2.71 -14.67
C LEU A 116 18.20 2.36 -15.81
N ARG A 117 18.06 1.05 -16.12
CA ARG A 117 17.16 0.56 -17.18
C ARG A 117 15.97 -0.25 -16.64
N MET A 118 14.82 -0.15 -17.30
CA MET A 118 13.66 -1.03 -17.10
C MET A 118 13.85 -2.40 -17.73
N SER A 119 12.95 -3.34 -17.40
CA SER A 119 12.88 -4.73 -17.91
C SER A 119 12.63 -4.89 -19.42
N LYS A 120 12.78 -3.83 -20.21
CA LYS A 120 12.74 -3.83 -21.69
C LYS A 120 13.87 -3.01 -22.30
N GLY A 121 14.93 -2.75 -21.54
CA GLY A 121 16.11 -1.99 -21.99
C GLY A 121 15.92 -0.47 -22.03
N ARG A 122 14.71 0.05 -21.75
CA ARG A 122 14.46 1.49 -21.71
C ARG A 122 15.15 2.13 -20.51
N SER A 123 15.96 3.14 -20.77
CA SER A 123 16.68 3.91 -19.77
C SER A 123 15.76 4.88 -19.04
N ILE A 124 15.76 4.88 -17.70
CA ILE A 124 14.94 5.76 -16.85
C ILE A 124 15.76 6.98 -16.42
N CYS A 125 16.98 6.73 -15.93
CA CYS A 125 17.93 7.76 -15.54
C CYS A 125 19.29 7.43 -16.17
N THR A 126 19.99 8.44 -16.68
CA THR A 126 21.32 8.28 -17.28
C THR A 126 22.39 7.95 -16.23
N ASP A 127 22.29 8.50 -15.02
CA ASP A 127 23.18 8.21 -13.89
C ASP A 127 22.56 8.61 -12.53
N ARG A 128 23.10 8.05 -11.44
CA ARG A 128 22.86 8.40 -10.03
C ARG A 128 21.38 8.41 -9.62
N ALA A 129 20.61 7.45 -10.13
CA ALA A 129 19.22 7.28 -9.74
C ALA A 129 19.10 6.99 -8.24
N LYS A 130 18.29 7.76 -7.51
CA LYS A 130 17.94 7.48 -6.11
C LYS A 130 16.73 6.56 -6.07
N ILE A 131 16.87 5.41 -5.44
CA ILE A 131 15.79 4.45 -5.24
C ILE A 131 15.45 4.35 -3.76
N VAL A 132 14.15 4.39 -3.46
CA VAL A 132 13.60 4.05 -2.14
C VAL A 132 12.76 2.81 -2.32
N GLU A 133 13.19 1.70 -1.73
CA GLU A 133 12.51 0.41 -1.84
C GLU A 133 11.94 -0.03 -0.49
N VAL A 134 10.74 -0.60 -0.54
CA VAL A 134 10.05 -1.15 0.63
C VAL A 134 10.03 -2.65 0.50
N ILE A 135 10.57 -3.32 1.51
CA ILE A 135 10.77 -4.77 1.52
C ILE A 135 10.12 -5.34 2.77
N ASP A 136 9.34 -6.40 2.62
CA ASP A 136 8.75 -7.12 3.73
C ASP A 136 9.84 -7.68 4.65
N ALA A 137 9.74 -7.38 5.95
CA ALA A 137 10.79 -7.79 6.88
C ALA A 137 10.73 -9.27 7.26
N GLU A 138 9.71 -10.06 6.91
CA GLU A 138 9.67 -11.50 7.20
C GLU A 138 9.97 -12.34 5.95
N THR A 139 9.42 -11.96 4.80
CA THR A 139 9.50 -12.74 3.55
C THR A 139 10.56 -12.20 2.59
N GLY A 140 10.92 -10.93 2.70
CA GLY A 140 11.81 -10.26 1.77
C GLY A 140 11.19 -9.92 0.41
N ASP A 141 9.86 -9.94 0.32
CA ASP A 141 9.13 -9.50 -0.86
C ASP A 141 9.25 -7.98 -1.03
N SER A 142 9.36 -7.52 -2.27
CA SER A 142 9.32 -6.07 -2.57
C SER A 142 7.87 -5.61 -2.64
N PHE A 143 7.51 -4.61 -1.83
CA PHE A 143 6.20 -3.96 -1.85
C PHE A 143 6.12 -2.81 -2.84
N GLY A 144 7.27 -2.42 -3.41
CA GLY A 144 7.38 -1.38 -4.40
C GLY A 144 8.65 -0.57 -4.20
N ARG A 145 8.96 0.24 -5.22
CA ARG A 145 10.08 1.16 -5.22
C ARG A 145 9.68 2.48 -5.85
N ALA A 146 10.16 3.58 -5.28
CA ALA A 146 10.12 4.89 -5.88
C ALA A 146 11.50 5.19 -6.49
N ILE A 147 11.52 5.67 -7.73
CA ILE A 147 12.73 6.03 -8.47
C ILE A 147 12.72 7.55 -8.64
N HIS A 148 13.82 8.19 -8.29
CA HIS A 148 14.02 9.62 -8.47
C HIS A 148 15.30 9.82 -9.29
N CYS A 149 15.15 10.38 -10.49
CA CYS A 149 16.29 10.80 -11.29
C CYS A 149 16.71 12.22 -10.89
N PRO A 150 18.02 12.54 -10.85
CA PRO A 150 18.47 13.93 -10.89
C PRO A 150 17.94 14.62 -12.15
N GLN A 151 17.59 15.91 -12.07
CA GLN A 151 16.95 16.64 -13.18
C GLN A 151 17.76 16.61 -14.50
N GLU A 152 19.09 16.69 -14.42
CA GLU A 152 19.98 16.63 -15.58
C GLU A 152 20.11 15.23 -16.19
N ASN A 153 19.66 14.21 -15.45
CA ASN A 153 19.80 12.79 -15.78
C ASN A 153 18.46 12.11 -16.07
N GLU A 154 17.36 12.84 -15.97
CA GLU A 154 16.03 12.36 -16.30
C GLU A 154 15.87 12.29 -17.82
N ILE A 155 15.45 11.14 -18.32
CA ILE A 155 15.20 10.96 -19.74
C ILE A 155 13.73 11.29 -20.00
N ASP A 156 13.48 12.48 -20.53
CA ASP A 156 12.14 12.87 -20.96
C ASP A 156 11.77 12.13 -22.25
N PHE A 157 10.97 11.08 -22.11
CA PHE A 157 10.43 10.32 -23.23
C PHE A 157 9.40 11.10 -24.07
N MET A 158 8.96 12.28 -23.61
CA MET A 158 7.99 13.17 -24.26
C MET A 158 8.66 14.38 -24.90
N ALA A 159 9.97 14.57 -24.73
CA ALA A 159 10.72 15.63 -25.40
C ALA A 159 10.77 15.33 -26.91
N ILE A 160 9.90 15.98 -27.67
CA ILE A 160 9.99 16.04 -29.13
C ILE A 160 11.36 16.64 -29.48
N PRO A 161 12.17 16.00 -30.35
CA PRO A 161 13.46 16.56 -30.73
C PRO A 161 13.25 17.95 -31.31
N LYS A 162 13.89 18.97 -30.71
CA LYS A 162 14.02 20.29 -31.33
C LYS A 162 14.93 20.12 -32.54
N ILE A 163 14.32 20.01 -33.71
CA ILE A 163 15.03 20.10 -34.99
C ILE A 163 15.47 21.57 -35.10
N PHE A 164 16.77 21.81 -35.08
CA PHE A 164 17.39 23.08 -35.45
C PHE A 164 17.56 23.15 -36.96
#